data_AF-A0A7D5T7G7-F1
#
_entry.id   AF-A0A7D5T7G7-F1
#
_cell.length_a   1.000
_cell.length_b   1.000
_cell.length_c   1.000
_cell.angle_alpha   90.00
_cell.angle_beta   90.00
_cell.angle_gamma   90.00
#
_symmetry.space_group_name_H-M   'P 1'
#
loop_
_entity.id
_entity.type
_entity.pdbx_description
1 polymer ?
#
loop_
_entity_poly.entity_id
_entity_poly.type
_entity_poly.pdbx_seq_one_letter_code
_entity_poly.pdbx_strand_id
1 'polypeptide(L)'
;MSRTVDLSVPRWIRILFVFFLLGGAFVTGTAALLDLAVQTLGLAENAYVPSLALAAFAYLVVCAVWFRRATDGNGDSVWSAIPDSQYTGRHAESGGIARKEQEDAIRELRDAEE
;
A
#
# COMPACT_ATOMS: atom_id res chain seq x y z
N MET A 1 -23.40 22.39 9.22
CA MET A 1 -22.97 20.98 9.04
C MET A 1 -22.27 20.82 7.70
N SER A 2 -20.95 21.06 7.64
CA SER A 2 -20.14 20.76 6.47
C SER A 2 -19.72 19.29 6.54
N ARG A 3 -20.34 18.41 5.74
CA ARG A 3 -19.81 17.06 5.50
C ARG A 3 -18.46 17.23 4.80
N THR A 4 -17.37 17.05 5.53
CA THR A 4 -16.05 16.90 4.93
C THR A 4 -16.06 15.56 4.21
N VAL A 5 -16.34 15.59 2.90
CA VAL A 5 -16.18 14.43 2.04
C VAL A 5 -14.68 14.22 1.90
N ASP A 6 -14.17 13.21 2.59
CA ASP A 6 -12.76 12.85 2.55
C ASP A 6 -12.43 12.30 1.15
N LEU A 7 -11.90 13.15 0.28
CA LEU A 7 -11.50 12.83 -1.11
C LEU A 7 -10.20 12.02 -1.17
N SER A 8 -9.85 11.31 -0.10
CA SER A 8 -8.63 10.51 -0.06
C SER A 8 -8.77 9.33 -1.01
N VAL A 9 -7.87 9.26 -1.99
CA VAL A 9 -7.86 8.17 -2.98
C VAL A 9 -7.76 6.84 -2.23
N PRO A 10 -8.70 5.89 -2.45
CA PRO A 10 -8.68 4.59 -1.81
C PRO A 10 -7.30 3.94 -1.94
N ARG A 11 -6.80 3.39 -0.83
CA ARG A 11 -5.43 2.84 -0.74
C ARG A 11 -5.17 1.80 -1.84
N TRP A 12 -6.16 0.99 -2.20
CA TRP A 12 -6.07 0.01 -3.28
C TRP A 12 -5.84 0.64 -4.66
N ILE A 13 -6.43 1.81 -4.94
CA ILE A 13 -6.23 2.55 -6.20
C ILE A 13 -4.81 3.10 -6.26
N ARG A 14 -4.29 3.69 -5.17
CA ARG A 14 -2.90 4.16 -5.10
C ARG A 14 -1.90 3.03 -5.33
N ILE A 15 -2.17 1.87 -4.73
CA ILE A 15 -1.34 0.66 -4.90
C ILE A 15 -1.35 0.20 -6.37
N LEU A 16 -2.52 0.08 -6.99
CA LEU A 16 -2.64 -0.29 -8.40
C LEU A 16 -1.90 0.71 -9.32
N PHE A 17 -1.99 2.00 -9.03
CA PHE A 17 -1.34 3.04 -9.81
C PHE A 17 0.20 2.93 -9.76
N VAL A 18 0.76 2.65 -8.57
CA VAL A 18 2.21 2.42 -8.40
C VAL A 18 2.66 1.16 -9.15
N PHE A 19 1.90 0.07 -9.04
CA PHE A 19 2.19 -1.17 -9.78
C PHE A 19 2.08 -0.98 -11.29
N PHE A 20 1.16 -0.14 -11.77
CA PHE A 20 1.05 0.16 -13.20
C PHE A 20 2.26 0.97 -13.69
N LEU A 21 2.65 2.02 -12.97
CA LEU A 21 3.77 2.88 -13.34
C LEU A 21 5.12 2.14 -13.34
N LEU A 22 5.36 1.29 -12.34
CA LEU A 22 6.58 0.50 -12.25
C LEU A 22 6.56 -0.72 -13.18
N GLY A 23 5.37 -1.25 -13.47
CA GLY A 23 5.20 -2.55 -14.15
C GLY A 23 5.61 -2.53 -15.60
N GLY A 24 5.31 -1.47 -16.35
CA GLY A 24 5.58 -1.43 -17.79
C GLY A 24 7.07 -1.60 -18.13
N ALA A 25 7.93 -0.77 -17.52
CA ALA A 25 9.38 -0.82 -17.74
C ALA A 25 10.01 -2.09 -17.16
N PHE A 26 9.51 -2.55 -16.01
CA PHE A 26 10.02 -3.77 -15.38
C PHE A 26 9.70 -5.02 -16.23
N VAL A 27 8.46 -5.14 -16.71
CA VAL A 27 8.02 -6.27 -17.55
C VAL A 27 8.77 -6.28 -18.88
N THR A 28 8.88 -5.13 -19.55
CA THR A 28 9.61 -5.05 -20.83
C THR A 28 11.10 -5.30 -20.67
N GLY A 29 11.74 -4.76 -19.64
CA GLY A 29 13.15 -5.02 -19.35
C GLY A 29 13.42 -6.50 -19.02
N THR A 30 12.56 -7.11 -18.21
CA THR A 30 12.66 -8.54 -17.87
C THR A 30 12.44 -9.41 -19.10
N ALA A 31 11.45 -9.09 -19.94
CA ALA A 31 11.18 -9.81 -21.17
C ALA A 31 12.37 -9.77 -22.14
N ALA A 32 13.01 -8.61 -22.30
CA ALA A 32 14.19 -8.46 -23.14
C ALA A 32 15.39 -9.27 -22.63
N LEU A 33 15.62 -9.31 -21.31
CA LEU A 33 16.65 -10.15 -20.71
C LEU A 33 16.39 -11.64 -20.92
N LEU A 34 15.13 -12.05 -20.81
CA LEU A 34 14.72 -13.44 -20.97
C LEU A 34 14.84 -13.89 -22.43
N ASP A 35 14.45 -13.03 -23.38
CA ASP A 35 14.64 -13.27 -24.81
C ASP A 35 16.13 -13.38 -25.17
N LEU A 36 16.98 -12.49 -24.64
CA LEU A 36 18.44 -12.57 -24.79
C LEU A 36 18.98 -13.92 -24.26
N ALA A 37 18.54 -14.36 -23.09
CA ALA A 37 18.99 -15.62 -22.50
C ALA A 37 18.53 -16.85 -23.31
N VAL A 38 17.31 -16.82 -23.84
CA VAL A 38 16.78 -17.90 -24.69
C VAL A 38 17.57 -18.01 -26.00
N GLN A 39 17.92 -16.86 -26.60
CA GLN A 39 18.73 -16.80 -27.81
C GLN A 39 20.18 -17.25 -27.56
N THR A 40 20.81 -16.82 -26.46
CA THR A 40 22.19 -17.20 -26.14
C THR A 40 22.34 -18.69 -25.84
N LEU A 41 21.29 -19.33 -25.32
CA LEU A 41 21.23 -20.77 -25.07
C LEU A 41 20.84 -21.58 -26.32
N GLY A 42 20.53 -20.92 -27.45
CA GLY A 42 20.14 -21.59 -28.70
C GLY A 42 18.80 -22.32 -28.62
N LEU A 43 17.93 -21.95 -27.69
CA LEU A 43 16.66 -22.65 -27.43
C LEU A 43 15.54 -22.25 -28.41
N ALA A 44 15.52 -20.99 -28.85
CA ALA A 44 14.57 -20.48 -29.83
C ALA A 44 15.06 -19.18 -30.46
N GLU A 45 14.69 -18.96 -31.72
CA GLU A 45 14.86 -17.69 -32.42
C GLU A 45 13.59 -16.84 -32.27
N ASN A 46 13.72 -15.56 -31.88
CA ASN A 46 12.61 -14.62 -31.68
C ASN A 46 11.60 -15.02 -30.58
N ALA A 47 12.10 -15.31 -29.39
CA ALA A 47 11.29 -15.68 -28.22
C ALA A 47 10.72 -14.48 -27.45
N TYR A 48 10.73 -13.27 -28.02
CA TYR A 48 10.31 -12.07 -27.32
C TYR A 48 8.86 -12.10 -26.86
N VAL A 49 7.93 -12.52 -27.72
CA VAL A 49 6.49 -12.64 -27.38
C VAL A 49 6.25 -13.61 -26.22
N PRO A 50 6.74 -14.86 -26.25
CA PRO A 50 6.59 -15.76 -25.11
C PRO A 50 7.33 -15.28 -23.86
N SER A 51 8.49 -14.65 -24.01
CA SER A 51 9.25 -14.04 -22.90
C SER A 51 8.48 -12.91 -22.23
N LEU A 52 7.79 -12.08 -23.02
CA LEU A 52 6.95 -10.99 -22.53
C LEU A 52 5.70 -11.50 -21.83
N ALA A 53 5.06 -12.54 -22.38
CA ALA A 53 3.92 -13.19 -21.72
C ALA A 53 4.32 -13.79 -20.36
N LEU A 54 5.47 -14.46 -20.31
CA LEU A 54 6.01 -15.04 -19.07
C LEU A 54 6.37 -13.95 -18.04
N ALA A 55 7.05 -12.89 -18.47
CA ALA A 55 7.43 -11.76 -17.61
C ALA A 55 6.20 -11.04 -17.06
N ALA A 56 5.19 -10.79 -17.90
CA ALA A 56 3.93 -10.18 -17.48
C ALA A 56 3.19 -11.07 -16.47
N PHE A 57 3.11 -12.38 -16.73
CA PHE A 57 2.47 -13.33 -15.82
C PHE A 57 3.19 -13.39 -14.47
N ALA A 58 4.52 -13.52 -14.46
CA ALA A 58 5.32 -13.54 -13.24
C ALA A 58 5.15 -12.23 -12.45
N TYR A 59 5.15 -11.09 -13.12
CA TYR A 59 4.90 -9.79 -12.50
C TYR A 59 3.52 -9.73 -11.84
N LEU A 60 2.46 -10.18 -12.52
CA LEU A 60 1.11 -10.22 -11.96
C LEU A 60 1.01 -11.14 -10.73
N VAL A 61 1.68 -12.30 -10.75
CA VAL A 61 1.74 -13.20 -9.59
C VAL A 61 2.41 -12.51 -8.40
N VAL A 62 3.55 -11.86 -8.61
CA VAL A 62 4.24 -11.10 -7.56
C VAL A 62 3.34 -9.99 -7.01
N CYS A 63 2.68 -9.23 -7.89
CA CYS A 63 1.74 -8.18 -7.49
C CYS A 63 0.58 -8.75 -6.66
N ALA A 64 -0.01 -9.88 -7.08
CA ALA A 64 -1.13 -10.50 -6.39
C ALA A 64 -0.72 -11.02 -5.00
N VAL A 65 0.45 -11.67 -4.90
CA VAL A 65 1.00 -12.15 -3.62
C VAL A 65 1.31 -10.99 -2.68
N TRP A 66 1.95 -9.93 -3.19
CA TRP A 66 2.26 -8.75 -2.41
C TRP A 66 0.99 -8.04 -1.96
N PHE A 67 0.00 -7.87 -2.86
CA PHE A 67 -1.27 -7.26 -2.56
C PHE A 67 -1.98 -8.00 -1.44
N ARG A 68 -2.09 -9.33 -1.56
CA ARG A 68 -2.71 -10.18 -0.53
C ARG A 68 -2.01 -10.00 0.83
N ARG A 69 -0.68 -10.04 0.86
CA ARG A 69 0.08 -9.81 2.10
C ARG A 69 -0.11 -8.40 2.67
N ALA A 70 -0.18 -7.39 1.82
CA ALA A 70 -0.34 -6.00 2.23
C ALA A 70 -1.77 -5.70 2.72
N THR A 71 -2.77 -6.46 2.26
CA THR A 71 -4.17 -6.33 2.71
C THR A 71 -4.51 -7.21 3.91
N ASP A 72 -3.77 -8.30 4.16
CA ASP A 72 -3.97 -9.17 5.33
C ASP A 72 -3.52 -8.49 6.66
N GLY A 73 -2.83 -7.34 6.59
CA GLY A 73 -2.46 -6.53 7.74
C GLY A 73 -3.63 -5.70 8.25
N ASN A 74 -4.16 -6.09 9.42
CA ASN A 74 -5.23 -5.43 10.17
C ASN A 74 -4.97 -3.94 10.44
N GLY A 75 -5.33 -3.07 9.49
CA GLY A 75 -5.86 -1.72 9.74
C GLY A 75 -5.05 -0.76 10.62
N ASP A 76 -3.78 -1.07 10.94
CA ASP A 76 -2.99 -0.25 11.83
C ASP A 76 -2.62 1.03 11.08
N SER A 77 -3.39 2.07 11.37
CA SER A 77 -3.19 3.38 10.78
C SER A 77 -1.76 3.81 11.12
N VAL A 78 -1.11 4.57 10.25
CA VAL A 78 0.25 5.12 10.53
C VAL A 78 0.32 5.84 11.89
N TRP A 79 -0.83 6.24 12.43
CA TRP A 79 -0.99 6.88 13.74
C TRP A 79 -0.86 5.92 14.94
N SER A 80 -1.05 4.60 14.79
CA SER A 80 -0.82 3.64 15.88
C SER A 80 0.67 3.32 16.11
N ALA A 81 1.53 3.71 15.19
CA ALA A 81 2.98 3.64 15.36
C ALA A 81 3.54 4.81 16.20
N ILE A 82 2.75 5.86 16.45
CA ILE A 82 3.17 7.01 17.23
C ILE A 82 2.82 6.77 18.70
N PRO A 83 3.79 6.76 19.62
CA PRO A 83 3.53 6.54 21.04
C PRO A 83 2.58 7.60 21.62
N ASP A 84 1.58 7.18 22.40
CA ASP A 84 0.58 8.06 23.05
C ASP A 84 1.20 9.16 23.94
N SER A 85 2.44 8.96 24.39
CA SER A 85 3.20 9.97 25.14
C SER A 85 3.50 11.23 24.33
N GLN A 86 3.51 11.16 23.00
CA GLN A 86 3.69 12.31 22.10
C GLN A 86 2.42 13.18 21.99
N TYR A 87 1.25 12.64 22.32
CA TYR A 87 -0.03 13.36 22.34
C TYR A 87 -0.43 13.83 23.74
N THR A 88 0.35 13.44 24.75
CA THR A 88 0.12 13.83 26.14
C THR A 88 0.79 15.19 26.40
N GLY A 89 0.00 16.18 26.82
CA GLY A 89 0.52 17.38 27.53
C GLY A 89 1.03 18.56 26.70
N ARG A 90 1.31 18.44 25.39
CA ARG A 90 1.90 19.57 24.63
C ARG A 90 0.96 20.78 24.44
N HIS A 91 -0.36 20.56 24.48
CA HIS A 91 -1.37 21.62 24.37
C HIS A 91 -2.18 21.87 25.65
N ALA A 92 -1.90 21.11 26.72
CA ALA A 92 -2.55 21.27 28.02
C ALA A 92 -2.23 22.64 28.64
N GLU A 93 -1.01 23.16 28.45
CA GLU A 93 -0.63 24.51 28.90
C GLU A 93 -1.30 25.65 28.10
N SER A 94 -1.83 25.36 26.91
CA SER A 94 -2.55 26.33 26.06
C SER A 94 -4.07 26.33 26.26
N GLY A 95 -4.59 25.57 27.24
CA GLY A 95 -6.03 25.49 27.52
C GLY A 95 -6.86 24.75 26.47
N GLY A 96 -6.20 23.98 25.59
CA GLY A 96 -6.87 23.12 24.61
C GLY A 96 -6.88 21.66 25.09
N ILE A 97 -8.01 20.98 24.90
CA ILE A 97 -8.15 19.55 25.22
C ILE A 97 -7.13 18.77 24.38
N ALA A 98 -6.27 18.00 25.04
CA ALA A 98 -5.31 17.16 24.35
C ALA A 98 -6.05 16.06 23.58
N ARG A 99 -5.55 15.65 22.40
CA ARG A 99 -6.18 14.59 21.61
C ARG A 99 -6.43 13.31 22.42
N LYS A 100 -5.51 12.98 23.32
CA LYS A 100 -5.64 11.85 24.25
C LYS A 100 -6.87 12.00 25.17
N GLU A 101 -7.12 13.18 25.71
CA GLU A 101 -8.29 13.46 26.55
C GLU A 101 -9.60 13.36 25.74
N GLN A 102 -9.57 13.70 24.44
CA GLN A 102 -10.73 13.48 23.55
C GLN A 102 -10.96 11.99 23.29
N GLU A 103 -9.90 11.22 23.03
CA GLU A 103 -10.01 9.78 22.80
C GLU A 103 -10.43 9.02 24.07
N ASP A 104 -9.97 9.46 25.25
CA ASP A 104 -10.39 8.94 26.54
C ASP A 104 -11.88 9.27 26.82
N ALA A 105 -12.33 10.50 26.54
CA ALA A 105 -13.75 10.88 26.69
C ALA A 105 -14.67 10.13 25.73
N ILE A 106 -14.24 9.88 24.49
CA ILE A 106 -15.00 9.06 23.53
C ILE A 106 -15.07 7.61 24.00
N ARG A 107 -13.98 7.08 24.58
CA ARG A 107 -13.95 5.73 25.14
C ARG A 107 -14.91 5.61 26.33
N GLU A 108 -14.90 6.58 27.23
CA GLU A 108 -15.80 6.63 28.39
C GLU A 108 -17.27 6.68 27.98
N LEU A 109 -17.63 7.48 26.97
CA LEU A 109 -19.00 7.53 26.44
C LEU A 109 -19.43 6.19 25.83
N ARG A 110 -18.53 5.52 25.09
CA ARG A 110 -18.84 4.24 24.46
C ARG A 110 -19.02 3.13 25.51
N ASP A 111 -18.19 3.14 26.55
CA ASP A 111 -18.29 2.17 27.64
C ASP A 111 -19.49 2.44 28.57
N ALA A 112 -20.09 3.64 28.50
CA ALA A 112 -21.33 3.99 29.21
C ALA A 112 -22.62 3.71 28.42
N GLU A 113 -22.52 3.47 27.10
CA GLU A 113 -23.65 3.07 26.23
C GLU A 113 -23.84 1.53 26.15
N GLU A 114 -22.88 0.74 26.65
CA GLU A 114 -23.02 -0.72 26.87
C GLU A 114 -23.65 -1.06 28.23
#